data_AF-A0A6A4T5X9-F1
#
_entry.id   AF-A0A6A4T5X9-F1
#
_cell.length_a   1.000
_cell.length_b   1.000
_cell.length_c   1.000
_cell.angle_alpha   90.00
_cell.angle_beta   90.00
_cell.angle_gamma   90.00
#
_symmetry.space_group_name_H-M   'P 1'
#
loop_
_entity.id
_entity.type
_entity.pdbx_description
1 polymer ?
#
loop_
_entity_poly.entity_id
_entity_poly.type
_entity_poly.pdbx_seq_one_letter_code
_entity_poly.pdbx_strand_id
1 'polypeptide(L)'
;MDEPQRIDLTYITERIITLFCPPACPEETYLRNLQEIVLMLRSKHGHSYMLINLSQKNETLTQMNHKVLDTGWVDLLAPSLDQISGVCSAMENWLQPNPKHVLVLHCRVTCPPIRLRTDFIQSDRM
;
A
#
# COMPACT_ATOMS: atom_id res chain seq x y z
N MET A 1 10.16 -23.47 -5.54
CA MET A 1 9.33 -23.52 -4.32
C MET A 1 8.84 -22.10 -4.15
N ASP A 2 7.64 -21.80 -4.66
CA ASP A 2 7.10 -20.44 -4.67
C ASP A 2 6.71 -20.06 -3.24
N GLU A 3 7.53 -19.19 -2.63
CA GLU A 3 7.17 -18.51 -1.38
C GLU A 3 5.81 -17.84 -1.60
N PRO A 4 4.85 -17.98 -0.67
CA PRO A 4 3.54 -17.39 -0.84
C PRO A 4 3.73 -15.86 -0.91
N GLN A 5 3.34 -15.26 -2.04
CA GLN A 5 3.34 -13.80 -2.27
C GLN A 5 2.38 -13.14 -1.28
N ARG A 6 2.86 -12.95 -0.05
CA ARG A 6 2.11 -12.38 1.07
C ARG A 6 2.39 -10.89 1.18
N ILE A 7 1.49 -10.19 1.85
CA ILE A 7 1.73 -8.79 2.20
C ILE A 7 2.73 -8.78 3.36
N ASP A 8 3.82 -8.06 3.18
CA ASP A 8 4.83 -7.87 4.21
C ASP A 8 4.39 -6.78 5.18
N LEU A 9 4.35 -7.11 6.48
CA LEU A 9 4.04 -6.19 7.56
C LEU A 9 5.30 -5.89 8.36
N THR A 10 5.76 -4.64 8.33
CA THR A 10 7.00 -4.22 9.01
C THR A 10 6.76 -3.00 9.89
N TYR A 11 7.21 -3.06 11.14
CA TYR A 11 7.24 -1.91 12.04
C TYR A 11 8.49 -1.09 11.74
N ILE A 12 8.32 0.11 11.19
CA ILE A 12 9.42 1.08 11.08
C ILE A 12 9.73 1.63 12.49
N THR A 13 8.67 1.95 13.22
CA THR A 13 8.73 2.36 14.64
C THR A 13 7.59 1.69 15.40
N GLU A 14 7.51 1.91 16.71
CA GLU A 14 6.40 1.43 17.54
C GLU A 14 5.03 1.95 17.07
N ARG A 15 5.01 3.05 16.31
CA ARG A 15 3.79 3.77 15.91
C ARG A 15 3.61 3.85 14.39
N ILE A 16 4.58 3.39 13.60
CA ILE A 16 4.53 3.43 12.13
C ILE A 16 4.75 2.02 11.61
N ILE A 17 3.71 1.49 10.96
CA ILE A 17 3.68 0.18 10.34
C ILE A 17 3.62 0.38 8.83
N THR A 18 4.34 -0.44 8.08
CA THR A 18 4.26 -0.54 6.63
C THR A 18 3.65 -1.87 6.21
N LEU A 19 2.79 -1.81 5.21
CA LEU A 19 2.20 -2.93 4.50
C LEU A 19 2.63 -2.85 3.04
N PHE A 20 3.45 -3.79 2.61
CA PHE A 20 3.93 -3.85 1.25
C PHE A 20 3.39 -5.09 0.55
N CYS A 21 2.69 -4.88 -0.56
CA CYS A 21 2.21 -5.97 -1.40
C CYS A 21 3.18 -6.16 -2.58
N PRO A 22 3.82 -7.34 -2.73
CA PRO A 22 4.80 -7.57 -3.78
C PRO A 22 4.15 -7.53 -5.18
N PRO A 23 4.92 -7.14 -6.21
CA PRO A 23 4.43 -7.18 -7.59
C PRO A 23 4.05 -8.61 -7.97
N ALA A 24 3.01 -8.74 -8.79
CA ALA A 24 2.41 -10.01 -9.21
C ALA A 24 1.63 -10.81 -8.14
N CYS A 25 1.37 -10.23 -6.95
CA CYS A 25 0.46 -10.84 -5.98
C CYS A 25 -0.98 -10.96 -6.55
N PRO A 26 -1.57 -12.18 -6.59
CA PRO A 26 -2.94 -12.39 -7.05
C PRO A 26 -3.94 -11.63 -6.17
N GLU A 27 -5.00 -11.11 -6.78
CA GLU A 27 -6.01 -10.30 -6.08
C GLU A 27 -6.66 -11.05 -4.92
N GLU A 28 -7.01 -12.33 -5.10
CA GLU A 28 -7.59 -13.16 -4.03
C GLU A 28 -6.65 -13.30 -2.83
N THR A 29 -5.35 -13.48 -3.10
CA THR A 29 -4.33 -13.60 -2.05
C THR A 29 -4.11 -12.28 -1.35
N TYR A 30 -4.09 -11.17 -2.10
CA TYR A 30 -4.06 -9.82 -1.54
C TYR A 30 -5.25 -9.57 -0.60
N LEU A 31 -6.48 -9.84 -1.04
CA LEU A 31 -7.68 -9.61 -0.24
C LEU A 31 -7.70 -10.46 1.02
N ARG A 32 -7.34 -11.75 0.94
CA ARG A 32 -7.25 -12.63 2.10
C ARG A 32 -6.23 -12.13 3.12
N ASN A 33 -5.00 -11.84 2.68
CA ASN A 33 -3.94 -11.35 3.57
C ASN A 33 -4.32 -10.00 4.19
N LEU A 34 -4.92 -9.11 3.41
CA LEU A 34 -5.38 -7.81 3.88
C LEU A 34 -6.47 -7.95 4.94
N GLN A 35 -7.42 -8.87 4.78
CA GLN A 35 -8.43 -9.17 5.81
C GLN A 35 -7.78 -9.64 7.12
N GLU A 36 -6.84 -10.58 7.06
CA GLU A 36 -6.12 -11.07 8.24
C GLU A 36 -5.36 -9.94 8.96
N ILE A 37 -4.67 -9.08 8.21
CA ILE A 37 -3.94 -7.93 8.76
C ILE A 37 -4.89 -6.91 9.38
N VAL A 38 -6.01 -6.59 8.73
CA VAL A 38 -7.01 -5.66 9.27
C VAL A 38 -7.61 -6.19 10.58
N LEU A 39 -7.90 -7.49 10.65
CA LEU A 39 -8.37 -8.13 11.89
C LEU A 39 -7.31 -8.04 13.00
N MET A 40 -6.05 -8.31 12.67
CA MET A 40 -4.94 -8.18 13.63
C MET A 40 -4.79 -6.73 14.12
N LEU A 41 -4.82 -5.74 13.22
CA LEU A 41 -4.71 -4.32 13.56
C LEU A 41 -5.87 -3.88 14.45
N ARG A 42 -7.10 -4.32 14.15
CA ARG A 42 -8.27 -4.05 14.99
C ARG A 42 -8.15 -4.70 16.37
N SER A 43 -7.62 -5.91 16.45
CA SER A 43 -7.39 -6.60 17.73
C SER A 43 -6.30 -5.93 18.58
N LYS A 44 -5.19 -5.50 17.97
CA LYS A 44 -4.06 -4.88 18.69
C LYS A 44 -4.25 -3.39 19.00
N HIS A 45 -4.80 -2.63 18.07
CA HIS A 45 -4.88 -1.16 18.12
C HIS A 45 -6.30 -0.62 18.19
N GLY A 46 -7.33 -1.48 18.14
CA GLY A 46 -8.73 -1.05 18.22
C GLY A 46 -9.09 -0.05 17.12
N HIS A 47 -9.56 1.13 17.53
CA HIS A 47 -9.90 2.26 16.66
C HIS A 47 -8.80 3.35 16.63
N SER A 48 -7.62 3.04 17.16
CA SER A 48 -6.49 3.98 17.27
C SER A 48 -5.47 3.81 16.13
N TYR A 49 -5.85 3.19 15.01
CA TYR A 49 -5.03 3.14 13.81
C TYR A 49 -5.69 3.87 12.63
N MET A 50 -4.86 4.51 11.80
CA MET A 50 -5.27 5.08 10.52
C MET A 50 -4.44 4.45 9.41
N LEU A 51 -5.09 4.07 8.31
CA LEU A 51 -4.43 3.50 7.16
C LEU A 51 -4.31 4.56 6.05
N ILE A 52 -3.10 4.84 5.60
CA ILE A 52 -2.84 5.68 4.43
C ILE A 52 -2.50 4.76 3.26
N ASN A 53 -3.30 4.82 2.20
CA ASN A 53 -3.03 4.13 0.95
C ASN A 53 -2.18 5.00 0.04
N LEU A 54 -0.92 4.62 -0.13
CA LEU A 54 0.08 5.25 -1.01
C LEU A 54 0.07 4.67 -2.44
N SER A 55 -1.01 3.99 -2.81
CA SER A 55 -1.21 3.45 -4.16
C SER A 55 -2.50 3.99 -4.77
N GLN A 56 -2.88 3.46 -5.93
CA GLN A 56 -4.16 3.78 -6.55
C GLN A 56 -5.32 3.48 -5.59
N LYS A 57 -6.42 4.22 -5.76
CA LYS A 57 -7.60 4.10 -4.91
C LYS A 57 -8.10 2.65 -4.90
N ASN A 58 -8.40 2.15 -3.71
CA ASN A 58 -8.90 0.79 -3.52
C ASN A 58 -10.17 0.83 -2.67
N GLU A 59 -11.33 0.71 -3.32
CA GLU A 59 -12.62 0.77 -2.63
C GLU A 59 -12.78 -0.33 -1.59
N THR A 60 -12.22 -1.51 -1.84
CA THR A 60 -12.26 -2.63 -0.89
C THR A 60 -11.50 -2.32 0.39
N LEU A 61 -10.35 -1.64 0.29
CA LEU A 61 -9.56 -1.18 1.44
C LEU A 61 -10.37 -0.22 2.32
N THR A 62 -11.10 0.70 1.69
CA THR A 62 -11.96 1.70 2.32
C THR A 62 -13.23 1.09 2.92
N GLN A 63 -13.77 0.03 2.32
CA GLN A 63 -14.90 -0.72 2.90
C GLN A 63 -14.48 -1.55 4.13
N MET A 64 -13.27 -2.11 4.14
CA MET A 64 -12.81 -2.97 5.24
C MET A 64 -12.32 -2.20 6.48
N ASN A 65 -11.94 -0.94 6.32
CA ASN A 65 -11.34 -0.13 7.37
C ASN A 65 -12.16 1.12 7.67
N HIS A 66 -12.27 1.45 8.96
CA HIS A 66 -13.05 2.59 9.44
C HIS A 66 -12.39 3.95 9.14
N LYS A 67 -11.06 4.00 8.96
CA LYS A 67 -10.28 5.22 8.70
C LYS A 67 -9.19 4.96 7.66
N VAL A 68 -9.49 5.32 6.41
CA VAL A 68 -8.59 5.22 5.27
C VAL A 68 -8.38 6.59 4.64
N LEU A 69 -7.13 6.94 4.38
CA LEU A 69 -6.75 8.08 3.55
C LEU A 69 -6.18 7.57 2.24
N ASP A 70 -6.95 7.71 1.16
CA ASP A 70 -6.50 7.36 -0.19
C ASP A 70 -5.75 8.53 -0.84
N THR A 71 -4.49 8.30 -1.20
CA THR A 71 -3.66 9.33 -1.88
C THR A 71 -3.75 9.27 -3.40
N GLY A 72 -4.09 8.10 -3.96
CA GLY A 72 -4.25 7.90 -5.40
C GLY A 72 -2.96 8.01 -6.19
N TRP A 73 -1.82 7.65 -5.59
CA TRP A 73 -0.53 7.66 -6.29
C TRP A 73 -0.54 6.64 -7.43
N VAL A 74 0.03 7.04 -8.57
CA VAL A 74 0.10 6.21 -9.77
C VAL A 74 1.34 5.34 -9.71
N ASP A 75 1.17 4.05 -9.98
CA ASP A 75 2.28 3.09 -10.04
C ASP A 75 3.37 3.55 -11.02
N LEU A 76 4.63 3.31 -10.64
CA LEU A 76 5.83 3.61 -11.43
C LEU A 76 6.06 5.11 -11.71
N LEU A 77 5.25 6.00 -11.13
CA LEU A 77 5.45 7.45 -11.20
C LEU A 77 5.78 8.00 -9.81
N ALA A 78 6.70 8.97 -9.77
CA ALA A 78 6.94 9.72 -8.54
C ALA A 78 5.72 10.61 -8.23
N PRO A 79 5.23 10.63 -6.98
CA PRO A 79 4.18 11.55 -6.57
C PRO A 79 4.69 13.00 -6.66
N SER A 80 3.76 13.94 -6.81
CA SER A 80 4.11 15.36 -6.77
C SER A 80 4.56 15.77 -5.35
N LEU A 81 5.32 16.87 -5.25
CA LEU A 81 5.74 17.39 -3.95
C LEU A 81 4.54 17.74 -3.05
N ASP A 82 3.46 18.24 -3.64
CA ASP A 82 2.22 18.55 -2.91
C ASP A 82 1.59 17.29 -2.32
N GLN A 83 1.62 16.17 -3.04
CA GLN A 83 1.12 14.89 -2.54
C GLN A 83 1.98 14.37 -1.38
N ILE A 84 3.31 14.46 -1.50
CA ILE A 84 4.23 14.07 -0.42
C ILE A 84 3.99 14.93 0.81
N SER A 85 3.89 16.25 0.63
CA SER A 85 3.62 17.21 1.71
C SER A 85 2.28 16.94 2.39
N GLY A 86 1.24 16.63 1.62
CA GLY A 86 -0.07 16.27 2.12
C GLY A 86 -0.06 15.00 2.98
N VAL A 87 0.68 13.96 2.54
CA VAL A 87 0.86 12.73 3.32
C VAL A 87 1.61 13.04 4.62
N CYS A 88 2.74 13.74 4.58
CA CYS A 88 3.50 14.09 5.77
C CYS A 88 2.64 14.87 6.78
N SER A 89 1.87 15.85 6.30
CA SER A 89 0.95 16.64 7.13
C SER A 89 -0.14 15.76 7.76
N ALA A 90 -0.71 14.82 7.01
CA ALA A 90 -1.71 13.90 7.53
C ALA A 90 -1.13 12.94 8.59
N MET A 91 0.11 12.46 8.37
CA MET A 91 0.83 11.63 9.32
C MET A 91 1.04 12.35 10.64
N GLU A 92 1.53 13.60 10.57
CA GLU A 92 1.77 14.43 11.75
C GLU A 92 0.47 14.73 12.50
N ASN A 93 -0.57 15.19 11.79
CA ASN A 93 -1.87 15.50 12.37
C ASN A 93 -2.54 14.29 13.04
N TRP A 94 -2.25 13.07 12.58
CA TRP A 94 -2.76 11.84 13.21
C TRP A 94 -1.94 11.42 14.43
N LEU A 95 -0.62 11.50 14.35
CA LEU A 95 0.28 11.00 15.39
C LEU A 95 0.45 11.97 16.56
N GLN A 96 0.39 13.28 16.33
CA GLN A 96 0.57 14.31 17.36
C GLN A 96 -0.48 14.26 18.49
N PRO A 97 -1.79 14.14 18.23
CA PRO A 97 -2.81 14.32 19.27
C PRO A 97 -2.85 13.22 20.33
N ASN A 98 -2.36 12.01 20.04
CA ASN A 98 -2.46 10.89 20.96
C ASN A 98 -1.29 9.91 20.78
N PRO A 99 -0.52 9.61 21.84
CA PRO A 99 0.62 8.68 21.76
C PRO A 99 0.22 7.24 21.43
N LYS A 100 -1.06 6.85 21.63
CA LYS A 100 -1.58 5.53 21.26
C LYS A 100 -1.95 5.41 19.78
N HIS A 101 -1.95 6.52 19.03
CA HIS A 101 -2.26 6.47 17.60
C HIS A 101 -1.13 5.80 16.84
N VAL A 102 -1.52 4.83 16.01
CA VAL A 102 -0.65 4.09 15.11
C VAL A 102 -1.01 4.44 13.67
N LEU A 103 0.00 4.55 12.83
CA LEU A 103 -0.14 4.81 11.41
C LEU A 103 0.23 3.55 10.62
N VAL A 104 -0.59 3.21 9.62
CA VAL A 104 -0.34 2.09 8.71
C VAL A 104 -0.21 2.62 7.30
N LEU A 105 0.99 2.53 6.73
CA LEU A 105 1.27 2.90 5.35
C LEU A 105 1.10 1.68 4.46
N HIS A 106 0.14 1.72 3.55
CA HIS A 106 -0.10 0.65 2.59
C HIS A 106 0.39 1.04 1.20
N CYS A 107 1.16 0.16 0.57
CA CYS A 107 1.56 0.31 -0.82
C CYS A 107 1.35 -1.01 -1.57
N ARG A 108 0.64 -0.92 -2.70
CA ARG A 108 0.49 -2.00 -3.66
C ARG A 108 1.10 -1.52 -4.97
N VAL A 109 2.05 -2.29 -5.50
CA VAL A 109 2.64 -2.04 -6.80
C VAL A 109 2.05 -3.05 -7.77
N THR A 110 1.28 -2.60 -8.74
CA THR A 110 0.91 -3.42 -9.88
C THR A 110 1.96 -3.20 -10.96
N CYS A 111 2.84 -4.18 -11.17
CA CYS A 111 3.60 -4.21 -12.41
C CYS A 111 2.62 -4.64 -13.51
N PRO A 112 2.27 -3.78 -14.48
CA PRO A 112 1.66 -4.29 -15.69
C PRO A 112 2.61 -5.35 -16.25
N PRO A 113 2.11 -6.46 -16.83
CA PRO A 113 2.98 -7.33 -17.60
C PRO A 113 3.63 -6.42 -18.62
N ILE A 114 4.94 -6.21 -18.50
CA ILE A 114 5.72 -5.56 -19.54
C ILE A 114 5.48 -6.48 -20.74
N ARG A 115 4.58 -6.07 -21.64
CA ARG A 115 4.65 -6.48 -23.03
C ARG A 115 5.99 -5.91 -23.46
N LEU A 116 7.05 -6.69 -23.28
CA LEU A 116 8.27 -6.51 -24.03
C LEU A 116 7.78 -6.46 -25.47
N ARG A 117 7.66 -5.26 -26.05
CA ARG A 117 7.57 -5.13 -27.49
C ARG A 117 8.90 -5.63 -28.00
N THR A 118 8.97 -6.93 -28.25
CA THR A 118 10.06 -7.58 -28.99
C THR A 118 10.03 -7.21 -30.48
N ASP A 119 9.12 -6.35 -30.91
CA ASP A 119 8.92 -6.01 -32.33
C ASP A 119 9.93 -5.00 -32.91
N PHE A 120 10.97 -4.60 -32.16
CA PHE A 120 11.99 -3.65 -32.66
C PHE A 120 13.33 -4.28 -33.06
N ILE A 121 13.48 -5.61 -33.05
CA ILE A 121 14.70 -6.29 -33.56
C ILE A 121 14.33 -7.30 -34.65
N GLN A 122 13.57 -6.87 -35.66
CA GLN A 122 13.46 -7.64 -36.90
C GLN A 122 13.16 -6.77 -38.14
N SER A 123 13.62 -5.52 -38.17
CA SER A 123 13.49 -4.63 -39.34
C SER A 123 14.80 -4.13 -39.94
N ASP A 124 15.97 -4.59 -39.46
CA ASP A 124 17.29 -4.22 -40.03
C ASP A 124 18.11 -5.45 -40.46
N ARG A 125 17.45 -6.36 -41.17
CA ARG A 125 18.11 -7.27 -42.12
C ARG A 125 17.27 -7.37 -43.39
N MET A 126 17.45 -6.41 -44.28
CA MET A 126 17.40 -6.64 -45.72
C MET A 126 18.33 -5.66 -46.42
#